data_AF-A0A8H5HEE6-F1
#
_entry.id   AF-A0A8H5HEE6-F1
#
_cell.length_a   1.000
_cell.length_b   1.000
_cell.length_c   1.000
_cell.angle_alpha   90.00
_cell.angle_beta   90.00
_cell.angle_gamma   90.00
#
_symmetry.space_group_name_H-M   'P 1'
#
loop_
_entity.id
_entity.type
_entity.pdbx_description
1 polymer ?
#
loop_
_entity_poly.entity_id
_entity_poly.type
_entity_poly.pdbx_seq_one_letter_code
_entity_poly.pdbx_strand_id
1 'polypeptide(L)'
;MADASKIIYDWLASEDIAAALIIEQQGYPIDEAANLEAFEYRQSNAGDLFLGAYLAQPKGRELVGYVCSTLSPSESLTHESMSTHVPSSTSVCVHSVCVSPTQRRRKIGLNLLREYIRRLEAAQKGGLPYKRILLITHENLRQFYEQAGFEWVGKSSVVHGALPWYEMRKVFGSPETEIAPSSNPEPNPVQQVPAGIWDALQRASSAPRPTALPFSAFPGGTLDLVEPHSSKLGASVNKYDLLCPRIKCGSIILKRGVGQWVERASVQMEPGSLPSDSILAALPAPPETCQWWLITPSPMEFENIGFSRPVQHLQQNSTGVAEDETLGLRRMRFGAAGVERGGQQ
;
A
#
# COMPACT_ATOMS: atom_id res chain seq x y z
N MET A 1 -44.13 10.77 -11.88
CA MET A 1 -43.36 10.90 -10.61
C MET A 1 -42.38 9.72 -10.56
N ALA A 2 -41.17 9.93 -10.05
CA ALA A 2 -40.06 9.01 -10.26
C ALA A 2 -40.27 7.65 -9.58
N ASP A 3 -39.84 6.58 -10.26
CA ASP A 3 -39.66 5.27 -9.66
C ASP A 3 -38.62 5.37 -8.53
N ALA A 4 -39.04 5.09 -7.30
CA ALA A 4 -38.16 5.06 -6.14
C ALA A 4 -37.47 3.69 -6.09
N SER A 5 -36.57 3.45 -7.06
CA SER A 5 -35.90 2.16 -7.26
C SER A 5 -35.26 1.69 -5.96
N LYS A 6 -35.87 0.65 -5.36
CA LYS A 6 -35.61 0.23 -3.98
C LYS A 6 -34.26 -0.49 -3.90
N ILE A 7 -33.38 -0.02 -3.02
CA ILE A 7 -32.14 -0.72 -2.68
C ILE A 7 -32.47 -1.86 -1.71
N ILE A 8 -31.96 -3.04 -2.01
CA ILE A 8 -32.00 -4.26 -1.19
C ILE A 8 -30.56 -4.56 -0.76
N TYR A 9 -30.34 -4.93 0.49
CA TYR A 9 -29.03 -5.37 0.97
C TYR A 9 -29.07 -6.86 1.27
N ASP A 10 -28.15 -7.62 0.68
CA ASP A 10 -28.08 -9.07 0.86
C ASP A 10 -26.63 -9.55 0.79
N TRP A 11 -26.37 -10.75 1.33
CA TRP A 11 -25.05 -11.36 1.22
C TRP A 11 -24.70 -11.59 -0.26
N LEU A 12 -23.47 -11.26 -0.64
CA LEU A 12 -23.02 -11.36 -2.02
C LEU A 12 -22.61 -12.80 -2.31
N ALA A 13 -23.39 -13.48 -3.14
CA ALA A 13 -23.15 -14.87 -3.51
C ALA A 13 -21.95 -15.00 -4.47
N SER A 14 -21.36 -16.20 -4.55
CA SER A 14 -20.22 -16.49 -5.44
C SER A 14 -20.48 -16.13 -6.91
N GLU A 15 -21.72 -16.30 -7.37
CA GLU A 15 -22.20 -15.91 -8.71
C GLU A 15 -22.15 -14.39 -8.99
N ASP A 16 -22.26 -13.54 -7.97
CA ASP A 16 -22.20 -12.07 -8.09
C ASP A 16 -20.75 -11.52 -8.12
N ILE A 17 -19.72 -12.37 -7.93
CA ILE A 17 -18.31 -11.94 -7.86
C ILE A 17 -17.83 -11.27 -9.16
N ALA A 18 -18.28 -11.78 -10.32
CA ALA A 18 -17.96 -11.15 -11.61
C ALA A 18 -18.50 -9.71 -11.70
N ALA A 19 -19.72 -9.46 -11.18
CA ALA A 19 -20.30 -8.12 -11.13
C ALA A 19 -19.58 -7.22 -10.11
N ALA A 20 -19.15 -7.77 -8.97
CA ALA A 20 -18.37 -7.06 -7.97
C ALA A 20 -17.00 -6.61 -8.52
N LEU A 21 -16.31 -7.48 -9.28
CA LEU A 21 -15.02 -7.17 -9.90
C LEU A 21 -15.14 -6.07 -10.98
N ILE A 22 -16.21 -6.04 -11.76
CA ILE A 22 -16.49 -4.95 -12.71
C ILE A 22 -16.67 -3.61 -11.95
N ILE A 23 -17.38 -3.62 -10.83
CA ILE A 23 -17.58 -2.45 -9.97
C ILE A 23 -16.25 -2.01 -9.31
N GLU A 24 -15.36 -2.95 -8.98
CA GLU A 24 -14.02 -2.70 -8.43
C GLU A 24 -13.10 -1.99 -9.42
N GLN A 25 -13.01 -2.51 -10.64
CA GLN A 25 -12.19 -1.94 -11.73
C GLN A 25 -12.68 -0.55 -12.17
N GLN A 26 -13.95 -0.22 -11.90
CA GLN A 26 -14.51 1.13 -12.06
C GLN A 26 -14.40 1.99 -10.79
N GLY A 27 -14.00 1.40 -9.66
CA GLY A 27 -13.82 2.02 -8.35
C GLY A 27 -12.41 2.53 -8.12
N TYR A 28 -11.41 1.72 -8.48
CA TYR A 28 -9.99 1.95 -8.19
C TYR A 28 -9.12 2.12 -9.45
N PRO A 29 -7.98 2.81 -9.32
CA PRO A 29 -6.84 2.67 -10.24
C PRO A 29 -6.39 1.22 -10.41
N ILE A 30 -5.76 0.90 -11.55
CA ILE A 30 -5.32 -0.47 -11.88
C ILE A 30 -4.24 -1.02 -10.93
N ASP A 31 -3.49 -0.15 -10.25
CA ASP A 31 -2.48 -0.49 -9.24
C ASP A 31 -3.04 -0.61 -7.81
N GLU A 32 -4.35 -0.36 -7.62
CA GLU A 32 -5.06 -0.44 -6.34
C GLU A 32 -6.26 -1.40 -6.37
N ALA A 33 -6.78 -1.74 -7.56
CA ALA A 33 -7.89 -2.67 -7.73
C ALA A 33 -7.47 -4.12 -7.38
N ALA A 34 -8.29 -4.83 -6.60
CA ALA A 34 -8.06 -6.25 -6.35
C ALA A 34 -8.34 -7.10 -7.62
N ASN A 35 -7.54 -8.16 -7.82
CA ASN A 35 -7.69 -9.09 -8.94
C ASN A 35 -8.75 -10.19 -8.66
N LEU A 36 -9.13 -10.95 -9.70
CA LEU A 36 -10.11 -12.03 -9.58
C LEU A 36 -9.71 -13.07 -8.52
N GLU A 37 -8.45 -13.50 -8.51
CA GLU A 37 -7.91 -14.49 -7.55
C GLU A 37 -8.12 -14.05 -6.09
N ALA A 38 -7.89 -12.77 -5.78
CA ALA A 38 -8.11 -12.22 -4.46
C ALA A 38 -9.60 -12.21 -4.08
N PHE A 39 -10.51 -11.93 -5.02
CA PHE A 39 -11.95 -12.04 -4.79
C PHE A 39 -12.39 -13.48 -4.55
N GLU A 40 -11.94 -14.42 -5.38
CA GLU A 40 -12.27 -15.84 -5.27
C GLU A 40 -11.75 -16.43 -3.95
N TYR A 41 -10.51 -16.11 -3.57
CA TYR A 41 -9.95 -16.48 -2.27
C TYR A 41 -10.76 -15.90 -1.12
N ARG A 42 -10.99 -14.59 -1.10
CA ARG A 42 -11.71 -13.90 -0.01
C ARG A 42 -13.14 -14.40 0.12
N GLN A 43 -13.87 -14.58 -0.98
CA GLN A 43 -15.25 -15.10 -0.95
C GLN A 43 -15.27 -16.56 -0.48
N SER A 44 -14.40 -17.42 -1.01
CA SER A 44 -14.38 -18.85 -0.63
C SER A 44 -14.02 -19.08 0.84
N ASN A 45 -13.29 -18.15 1.49
CA ASN A 45 -12.91 -18.25 2.90
C ASN A 45 -13.79 -17.39 3.84
N ALA A 46 -14.48 -16.37 3.32
CA ALA A 46 -15.13 -15.32 4.12
C ALA A 46 -16.39 -14.74 3.46
N GLY A 47 -17.12 -15.52 2.66
CA GLY A 47 -18.31 -15.05 1.92
C GLY A 47 -19.44 -14.52 2.82
N ASP A 48 -19.50 -14.97 4.08
CA ASP A 48 -20.38 -14.43 5.13
C ASP A 48 -20.03 -12.99 5.55
N LEU A 49 -18.87 -12.47 5.12
CA LEU A 49 -18.44 -11.09 5.30
C LEU A 49 -18.56 -10.24 4.02
N PHE A 50 -19.17 -10.75 2.95
CA PHE A 50 -19.42 -9.98 1.72
C PHE A 50 -20.87 -9.51 1.64
N LEU A 51 -21.09 -8.19 1.58
CA LEU A 51 -22.43 -7.61 1.49
C LEU A 51 -22.62 -6.83 0.19
N GLY A 52 -23.66 -7.17 -0.58
CA GLY A 52 -24.10 -6.45 -1.77
C GLY A 52 -25.23 -5.46 -1.48
N ALA A 53 -25.19 -4.31 -2.15
CA ALA A 53 -26.32 -3.42 -2.35
C ALA A 53 -26.86 -3.64 -3.78
N TYR A 54 -28.13 -3.97 -3.88
CA TYR A 54 -28.78 -4.31 -5.14
C TYR A 54 -29.94 -3.36 -5.46
N LEU A 55 -30.09 -2.95 -6.71
CA LEU A 55 -31.33 -2.36 -7.20
C LEU A 55 -32.34 -3.46 -7.52
N ALA A 56 -33.57 -3.32 -7.00
CA ALA A 56 -34.69 -4.14 -7.44
C ALA A 56 -35.05 -3.81 -8.90
N GLN A 57 -35.15 -4.83 -9.75
CA GLN A 57 -35.58 -4.71 -11.14
C GLN A 57 -36.83 -5.60 -11.40
N PRO A 58 -37.63 -5.34 -12.45
CA PRO A 58 -38.81 -6.16 -12.76
C PRO A 58 -38.52 -7.65 -13.04
N LYS A 59 -37.27 -8.01 -13.33
CA LYS A 59 -36.82 -9.39 -13.59
C LYS A 59 -35.62 -9.80 -12.73
N GLY A 60 -35.54 -9.33 -11.48
CA GLY A 60 -34.53 -9.76 -10.51
C GLY A 60 -33.91 -8.60 -9.75
N ARG A 61 -32.59 -8.66 -9.55
CA ARG A 61 -31.82 -7.65 -8.84
C ARG A 61 -30.48 -7.39 -9.54
N GLU A 62 -30.02 -6.15 -9.51
CA GLU A 62 -28.75 -5.72 -10.10
C GLU A 62 -27.80 -5.28 -8.99
N LEU A 63 -26.59 -5.84 -8.91
CA LEU A 63 -25.58 -5.39 -7.97
C LEU A 63 -25.10 -3.98 -8.34
N VAL A 64 -25.23 -3.02 -7.42
CA VAL A 64 -24.84 -1.62 -7.63
C VAL A 64 -23.77 -1.11 -6.67
N GLY A 65 -23.40 -1.91 -5.69
CA GLY A 65 -22.26 -1.67 -4.81
C GLY A 65 -22.06 -2.84 -3.87
N TYR A 66 -20.88 -2.97 -3.30
CA TYR A 66 -20.55 -4.09 -2.43
C TYR A 66 -19.48 -3.70 -1.39
N VAL A 67 -19.39 -4.49 -0.33
CA VAL A 67 -18.32 -4.49 0.67
C VAL A 67 -17.79 -5.91 0.79
N CYS A 68 -16.46 -6.07 0.83
CA CYS A 68 -15.82 -7.35 1.11
C CYS A 68 -14.83 -7.22 2.27
N SER A 69 -14.70 -8.27 3.08
CA SER A 69 -13.79 -8.30 4.23
C SER A 69 -13.24 -9.70 4.51
N THR A 70 -12.16 -9.78 5.27
CA THR A 70 -11.69 -11.02 5.91
C THR A 70 -11.58 -10.82 7.43
N LEU A 71 -11.15 -11.86 8.14
CA LEU A 71 -10.86 -11.80 9.57
C LEU A 71 -9.35 -11.87 9.80
N SER A 72 -8.86 -11.13 10.79
CA SER A 72 -7.47 -11.18 11.28
C SER A 72 -7.43 -11.02 12.80
N PRO A 73 -6.47 -11.65 13.51
CA PRO A 73 -6.23 -11.36 14.93
C PRO A 73 -5.55 -10.00 15.16
N SER A 74 -4.97 -9.39 14.12
CA SER A 74 -4.25 -8.11 14.23
C SER A 74 -5.16 -6.97 14.69
N GLU A 75 -4.63 -6.04 15.48
CA GLU A 75 -5.39 -4.87 15.99
C GLU A 75 -5.39 -3.66 15.05
N SER A 76 -4.53 -3.71 14.02
CA SER A 76 -4.33 -2.71 12.96
C SER A 76 -4.12 -3.43 11.62
N LEU A 77 -4.35 -2.76 10.49
CA LEU A 77 -4.14 -3.36 9.17
C LEU A 77 -2.66 -3.43 8.82
N THR A 78 -2.19 -4.66 8.66
CA THR A 78 -0.88 -5.05 8.15
C THR A 78 -1.01 -5.69 6.77
N HIS A 79 0.10 -5.79 6.02
CA HIS A 79 0.11 -6.51 4.73
C HIS A 79 -0.38 -7.96 4.87
N GLU A 80 -0.03 -8.64 5.96
CA GLU A 80 -0.53 -10.00 6.25
C GLU A 80 -2.06 -10.03 6.40
N SER A 81 -2.64 -9.12 7.19
CA SER A 81 -4.11 -9.03 7.34
C SER A 81 -4.86 -8.65 6.06
N MET A 82 -4.19 -7.99 5.11
CA MET A 82 -4.73 -7.67 3.77
C MET A 82 -4.69 -8.87 2.81
N SER A 83 -3.88 -9.90 3.10
CA SER A 83 -3.68 -11.08 2.24
C SER A 83 -4.23 -12.39 2.81
N THR A 84 -4.40 -12.51 4.13
CA THR A 84 -4.76 -13.77 4.79
C THR A 84 -6.05 -13.65 5.59
N HIS A 85 -6.97 -14.61 5.40
CA HIS A 85 -8.12 -14.80 6.28
C HIS A 85 -7.77 -15.77 7.42
N VAL A 86 -8.05 -15.37 8.66
CA VAL A 86 -7.91 -16.22 9.86
C VAL A 86 -9.28 -16.37 10.51
N PRO A 87 -9.96 -17.54 10.39
CA PRO A 87 -11.31 -17.74 10.91
C PRO A 87 -11.42 -17.45 12.42
N SER A 88 -12.61 -17.07 12.86
CA SER A 88 -12.92 -16.79 14.27
C SER A 88 -12.03 -15.71 14.94
N SER A 89 -11.41 -14.82 14.16
CA SER A 89 -10.60 -13.72 14.70
C SER A 89 -11.41 -12.47 15.06
N THR A 90 -10.77 -11.54 15.79
CA THR A 90 -11.44 -10.41 16.43
C THR A 90 -11.59 -9.15 15.54
N SER A 91 -10.82 -9.02 14.46
CA SER A 91 -10.84 -7.83 13.61
C SER A 91 -11.41 -8.16 12.23
N VAL A 92 -12.43 -7.41 11.82
CA VAL A 92 -12.99 -7.46 10.46
C VAL A 92 -12.21 -6.50 9.57
N CYS A 93 -11.41 -7.04 8.67
CA CYS A 93 -10.53 -6.30 7.78
C CYS A 93 -11.26 -6.04 6.45
N VAL A 94 -11.74 -4.81 6.25
CA VAL A 94 -12.42 -4.38 5.02
C VAL A 94 -11.38 -4.12 3.93
N HIS A 95 -11.50 -4.84 2.81
CA HIS A 95 -10.59 -4.69 1.67
C HIS A 95 -11.09 -3.64 0.67
N SER A 96 -12.37 -3.72 0.31
CA SER A 96 -12.96 -2.86 -0.73
C SER A 96 -14.38 -2.43 -0.35
N VAL A 97 -14.73 -1.18 -0.67
CA VAL A 97 -16.09 -0.61 -0.52
C VAL A 97 -16.41 0.19 -1.79
N CYS A 98 -17.09 -0.45 -2.73
CA CYS A 98 -17.32 0.13 -4.05
C CYS A 98 -18.79 0.29 -4.40
N VAL A 99 -19.08 1.30 -5.21
CA VAL A 99 -20.41 1.60 -5.76
C VAL A 99 -20.24 1.91 -7.24
N SER A 100 -21.10 1.31 -8.07
CA SER A 100 -21.15 1.53 -9.51
C SER A 100 -21.18 3.04 -9.83
N PRO A 101 -20.35 3.54 -10.78
CA PRO A 101 -20.23 4.97 -11.08
C PRO A 101 -21.57 5.67 -11.32
N THR A 102 -22.49 5.01 -12.03
CA THR A 102 -23.84 5.52 -12.36
C THR A 102 -24.76 5.67 -11.13
N GLN A 103 -24.40 5.04 -10.01
CA GLN A 103 -25.17 5.00 -8.78
C GLN A 103 -24.51 5.76 -7.61
N ARG A 104 -23.32 6.36 -7.85
CA ARG A 104 -22.62 7.20 -6.87
C ARG A 104 -23.44 8.47 -6.53
N ARG A 105 -23.06 9.14 -5.45
CA ARG A 105 -23.72 10.35 -4.88
C ARG A 105 -25.17 10.15 -4.38
N ARG A 106 -25.83 9.01 -4.67
CA ARG A 106 -27.17 8.62 -4.15
C ARG A 106 -27.16 8.08 -2.69
N LYS A 107 -26.11 8.37 -1.91
CA LYS A 107 -25.85 7.86 -0.54
C LYS A 107 -25.78 6.32 -0.37
N ILE A 108 -25.87 5.53 -1.46
CA ILE A 108 -25.83 4.05 -1.44
C ILE A 108 -24.63 3.51 -0.64
N GLY A 109 -23.41 3.96 -0.92
CA GLY A 109 -22.20 3.46 -0.21
C GLY A 109 -22.22 3.70 1.30
N LEU A 110 -22.75 4.85 1.75
CA LEU A 110 -22.87 5.16 3.18
C LEU A 110 -23.93 4.28 3.85
N ASN A 111 -25.04 4.03 3.18
CA ASN A 111 -26.10 3.18 3.70
C ASN A 111 -25.70 1.70 3.69
N LEU A 112 -24.95 1.26 2.68
CA LEU A 112 -24.34 -0.07 2.60
C LEU A 112 -23.35 -0.31 3.75
N LEU A 113 -22.43 0.62 4.01
CA LEU A 113 -21.53 0.56 5.17
C LEU A 113 -22.28 0.50 6.50
N ARG A 114 -23.34 1.32 6.68
CA ARG A 114 -24.16 1.31 7.91
C ARG A 114 -24.91 0.00 8.10
N GLU A 115 -25.47 -0.57 7.04
CA GLU A 115 -26.11 -1.90 7.09
C GLU A 115 -25.07 -3.00 7.37
N TYR A 116 -23.88 -2.92 6.77
CA TYR A 116 -22.78 -3.85 7.03
C TYR A 116 -22.36 -3.82 8.50
N ILE A 117 -22.06 -2.64 9.03
CA ILE A 117 -21.79 -2.40 10.45
C ILE A 117 -22.90 -3.00 11.33
N ARG A 118 -24.18 -2.72 11.01
CA ARG A 118 -25.32 -3.21 11.78
C ARG A 118 -25.41 -4.75 11.79
N ARG A 119 -25.08 -5.41 10.68
CA ARG A 119 -25.02 -6.89 10.61
C ARG A 119 -23.87 -7.44 11.44
N LEU A 120 -22.68 -6.83 11.38
CA LEU A 120 -21.54 -7.23 12.20
C LEU A 120 -21.80 -7.01 13.71
N GLU A 121 -22.40 -5.89 14.11
CA GLU A 121 -22.82 -5.63 15.49
C GLU A 121 -23.90 -6.63 15.96
N ALA A 122 -24.81 -7.06 15.09
CA ALA A 122 -25.78 -8.10 15.41
C ALA A 122 -25.12 -9.48 15.56
N ALA A 123 -24.16 -9.83 14.69
CA ALA A 123 -23.43 -11.10 14.77
C ALA A 123 -22.49 -11.15 15.99
N GLN A 124 -21.88 -10.02 16.36
CA GLN A 124 -21.11 -9.82 17.59
C GLN A 124 -21.97 -10.07 18.84
N LYS A 125 -23.17 -9.47 18.90
CA LYS A 125 -24.17 -9.76 19.96
C LYS A 125 -24.67 -11.20 19.93
N GLY A 126 -24.64 -11.85 18.77
CA GLY A 126 -24.91 -13.27 18.58
C GLY A 126 -23.79 -14.21 19.01
N GLY A 127 -22.65 -13.68 19.51
CA GLY A 127 -21.54 -14.47 20.04
C GLY A 127 -20.30 -14.57 19.16
N LEU A 128 -20.27 -13.92 17.98
CA LEU A 128 -19.03 -13.86 17.19
C LEU A 128 -18.00 -12.94 17.85
N PRO A 129 -16.69 -13.28 17.80
CA PRO A 129 -15.65 -12.62 18.60
C PRO A 129 -15.22 -11.24 18.07
N TYR A 130 -16.04 -10.59 17.24
CA TYR A 130 -15.69 -9.33 16.60
C TYR A 130 -15.56 -8.21 17.66
N LYS A 131 -14.37 -7.60 17.72
CA LYS A 131 -14.06 -6.45 18.56
C LYS A 131 -13.98 -5.15 17.77
N ARG A 132 -13.63 -5.22 16.49
CA ARG A 132 -13.40 -4.04 15.65
C ARG A 132 -13.58 -4.32 14.16
N ILE A 133 -13.89 -3.26 13.41
CA ILE A 133 -13.73 -3.17 11.97
C ILE A 133 -12.50 -2.30 11.69
N LEU A 134 -11.64 -2.73 10.76
CA LEU A 134 -10.49 -1.98 10.29
C LEU A 134 -10.60 -1.78 8.78
N LEU A 135 -10.22 -0.60 8.30
CA LEU A 135 -10.08 -0.29 6.87
C LEU A 135 -8.92 0.68 6.65
N ILE A 136 -8.38 0.69 5.44
CA ILE A 136 -7.51 1.76 4.98
C ILE A 136 -8.24 2.62 3.95
N THR A 137 -7.94 3.92 3.91
CA THR A 137 -8.48 4.82 2.88
C THR A 137 -7.55 5.99 2.56
N HIS A 138 -7.80 6.66 1.44
CA HIS A 138 -7.19 7.95 1.14
C HIS A 138 -7.87 9.11 1.87
N GLU A 139 -7.11 10.16 2.12
CA GLU A 139 -7.53 11.32 2.93
C GLU A 139 -8.79 12.02 2.42
N ASN A 140 -9.02 12.05 1.11
CA ASN A 140 -10.24 12.62 0.50
C ASN A 140 -11.53 11.84 0.83
N LEU A 141 -11.44 10.58 1.28
CA LEU A 141 -12.58 9.76 1.69
C LEU A 141 -12.78 9.72 3.20
N ARG A 142 -11.90 10.35 4.00
CA ARG A 142 -11.99 10.40 5.47
C ARG A 142 -13.40 10.77 5.98
N GLN A 143 -13.97 11.86 5.48
CA GLN A 143 -15.30 12.35 5.90
C GLN A 143 -16.44 11.38 5.59
N PHE A 144 -16.27 10.50 4.59
CA PHE A 144 -17.28 9.49 4.23
C PHE A 144 -17.31 8.35 5.26
N TYR A 145 -16.14 7.91 5.73
CA TYR A 145 -16.02 6.90 6.77
C TYR A 145 -16.30 7.45 8.18
N GLU A 146 -15.94 8.69 8.48
CA GLU A 146 -16.39 9.38 9.71
C GLU A 146 -17.93 9.45 9.78
N GLN A 147 -18.63 9.72 8.66
CA GLN A 147 -20.10 9.64 8.57
C GLN A 147 -20.67 8.23 8.79
N ALA A 148 -19.87 7.18 8.62
CA ALA A 148 -20.22 5.79 8.94
C ALA A 148 -19.85 5.40 10.39
N GLY A 149 -19.21 6.29 11.15
CA GLY A 149 -18.82 6.05 12.55
C GLY A 149 -17.44 5.41 12.73
N PHE A 150 -16.53 5.59 11.76
CA PHE A 150 -15.12 5.22 11.91
C PHE A 150 -14.28 6.37 12.48
N GLU A 151 -13.32 6.03 13.32
CA GLU A 151 -12.26 6.90 13.84
C GLU A 151 -11.07 6.94 12.89
N TRP A 152 -10.44 8.10 12.75
CA TRP A 152 -9.16 8.25 12.03
C TRP A 152 -7.99 7.85 12.93
N VAL A 153 -7.25 6.80 12.55
CA VAL A 153 -6.10 6.31 13.34
C VAL A 153 -4.82 7.07 12.95
N GLY A 154 -4.58 7.23 11.65
CA GLY A 154 -3.37 7.87 11.13
C GLY A 154 -2.86 7.20 9.86
N LYS A 155 -1.62 7.48 9.47
CA LYS A 155 -1.00 6.87 8.28
C LYS A 155 -0.81 5.37 8.51
N SER A 156 -1.27 4.55 7.57
CA SER A 156 -1.11 3.09 7.64
C SER A 156 0.33 2.68 7.27
N SER A 157 0.77 1.55 7.80
CA SER A 157 1.96 0.82 7.32
C SER A 157 1.72 0.09 6.00
N VAL A 158 0.46 -0.16 5.61
CA VAL A 158 0.14 -0.80 4.33
C VAL A 158 0.32 0.22 3.21
N VAL A 159 1.14 -0.15 2.22
CA VAL A 159 1.32 0.60 0.98
C VAL A 159 0.65 -0.15 -0.17
N HIS A 160 -0.27 0.51 -0.87
CA HIS A 160 -0.98 -0.01 -2.03
C HIS A 160 -1.10 1.12 -3.05
N GLY A 161 -0.83 0.87 -4.33
CA GLY A 161 -0.72 1.93 -5.34
C GLY A 161 0.29 3.03 -5.00
N ALA A 162 0.13 4.19 -5.64
CA ALA A 162 1.06 5.32 -5.52
C ALA A 162 0.78 6.27 -4.34
N LEU A 163 -0.45 6.38 -3.85
CA LEU A 163 -0.84 7.36 -2.84
C LEU A 163 -0.75 6.79 -1.41
N PRO A 164 -0.48 7.63 -0.39
CA PRO A 164 -0.49 7.17 1.00
C PRO A 164 -1.90 6.74 1.40
N TRP A 165 -1.94 5.63 2.15
CA TRP A 165 -3.14 5.12 2.80
C TRP A 165 -3.12 5.43 4.29
N TYR A 166 -4.31 5.61 4.84
CA TYR A 166 -4.52 5.95 6.24
C TYR A 166 -5.50 4.95 6.85
N GLU A 167 -5.17 4.45 8.04
CA GLU A 167 -6.02 3.51 8.75
C GLU A 167 -7.18 4.24 9.43
N MET A 168 -8.35 3.61 9.35
CA MET A 168 -9.54 3.96 10.11
C MET A 168 -10.10 2.72 10.80
N ARG A 169 -10.68 2.90 11.98
CA ARG A 169 -11.22 1.81 12.79
C ARG A 169 -12.58 2.13 13.35
N LYS A 170 -13.38 1.11 13.64
CA LYS A 170 -14.58 1.19 14.47
C LYS A 170 -14.57 0.06 15.48
N VAL A 171 -14.64 0.37 16.76
CA VAL A 171 -14.72 -0.62 17.85
C VAL A 171 -16.18 -1.01 18.10
N PHE A 172 -16.41 -2.27 18.48
CA PHE A 172 -17.70 -2.77 18.95
C PHE A 172 -17.72 -2.89 20.47
N GLY A 173 -18.83 -2.49 21.08
CA GLY A 173 -18.99 -2.41 22.53
C GLY A 173 -18.72 -1.00 23.07
N SER A 174 -19.22 -0.75 24.28
CA SER A 174 -18.84 0.39 25.11
C SER A 174 -17.33 0.33 25.42
N PRO A 175 -16.67 1.46 25.69
CA PRO A 175 -15.36 1.46 26.34
C PRO A 175 -15.51 1.04 27.81
N GLU A 176 -15.77 -0.25 28.04
CA GLU A 176 -16.04 -0.80 29.37
C GLU A 176 -14.82 -1.52 29.95
N THR A 177 -14.39 -1.00 31.10
CA THR A 177 -13.44 -1.62 32.04
C THR A 177 -11.96 -1.62 31.63
N GLU A 178 -11.37 -0.41 31.62
CA GLU A 178 -10.14 -0.30 32.41
C GLU A 178 -10.44 -0.79 33.83
N ILE A 179 -9.63 -1.73 34.33
CA ILE A 179 -9.77 -2.26 35.69
C ILE A 179 -9.57 -1.09 36.65
N ALA A 180 -10.61 -0.74 37.42
CA ALA A 180 -10.52 0.30 38.42
C ALA A 180 -9.40 -0.02 39.43
N PRO A 181 -8.33 0.80 39.54
CA PRO A 181 -7.35 0.61 40.58
C PRO A 181 -7.99 1.04 41.91
N SER A 182 -8.16 0.08 42.81
CA SER A 182 -8.56 0.37 44.19
C SER A 182 -7.47 1.18 44.90
N SER A 183 -7.92 2.12 45.73
CA SER A 183 -7.15 2.93 46.70
C SER A 183 -6.35 4.14 46.20
N ASN A 184 -6.85 5.30 46.66
CA ASN A 184 -6.17 6.59 46.91
C ASN A 184 -5.66 7.43 45.72
N PRO A 185 -6.05 8.71 45.62
CA PRO A 185 -5.55 9.62 44.59
C PRO A 185 -4.20 10.24 45.01
N GLU A 186 -3.10 9.67 44.55
CA GLU A 186 -1.88 10.46 44.34
C GLU A 186 -1.95 11.15 42.96
N PRO A 187 -1.51 12.42 42.84
CA PRO A 187 -1.61 13.17 41.60
C PRO A 187 -0.54 12.71 40.60
N ASN A 188 -0.84 11.66 39.83
CA ASN A 188 0.03 11.22 38.74
C ASN A 188 0.12 12.30 37.64
N PRO A 189 1.31 12.52 37.04
CA PRO A 189 1.59 13.71 36.28
C PRO A 189 0.90 13.71 34.92
N VAL A 190 0.52 14.91 34.48
CA VAL A 190 0.16 15.21 33.08
C VAL A 190 1.23 14.59 32.18
N GLN A 191 0.83 13.76 31.22
CA GLN A 191 1.74 13.11 30.28
C GLN A 191 2.30 14.15 29.31
N GLN A 192 3.33 14.87 29.77
CA GLN A 192 4.02 15.89 29.00
C GLN A 192 4.65 15.23 27.78
N VAL A 193 4.38 15.81 26.61
CA VAL A 193 5.10 15.48 25.35
C VAL A 193 6.59 15.54 25.68
N PRO A 194 7.37 14.44 25.50
CA PRO A 194 8.78 14.44 25.83
C PRO A 194 9.51 15.63 25.20
N ALA A 195 10.13 16.45 26.05
CA ALA A 195 10.90 17.60 25.62
C ALA A 195 11.96 17.12 24.61
N GLY A 196 11.95 17.71 23.41
CA GLY A 196 12.79 17.26 22.31
C GLY A 196 12.09 16.50 21.18
N ILE A 197 10.79 16.22 21.23
CA ILE A 197 10.06 15.70 20.04
C ILE A 197 10.02 16.74 18.91
N TRP A 198 9.73 18.01 19.21
CA TRP A 198 9.82 19.07 18.20
C TRP A 198 11.26 19.27 17.71
N ASP A 199 12.25 19.21 18.60
CA ASP A 199 13.66 19.25 18.21
C ASP A 199 14.09 18.02 17.41
N ALA A 200 13.46 16.86 17.59
CA ALA A 200 13.73 15.64 16.81
C ALA A 200 13.12 15.74 15.40
N LEU A 201 11.89 16.25 15.29
CA LEU A 201 11.24 16.53 13.99
C LEU A 201 12.00 17.61 13.21
N GLN A 202 12.41 18.69 13.88
CA GLN A 202 13.25 19.73 13.28
C GLN A 202 14.64 19.18 12.90
N ARG A 203 15.30 18.38 13.76
CA ARG A 203 16.56 17.69 13.41
C ARG A 203 16.43 16.75 12.22
N ALA A 204 15.31 16.04 12.08
CA ALA A 204 15.06 15.21 10.90
C ALA A 204 14.92 16.06 9.61
N SER A 205 14.35 17.27 9.71
CA SER A 205 14.28 18.21 8.58
C SER A 205 15.60 18.94 8.28
N SER A 206 16.48 19.07 9.28
CA SER A 206 17.76 19.80 9.19
C SER A 206 18.98 18.88 9.11
N ALA A 207 18.78 17.56 9.02
CA ALA A 207 19.87 16.61 8.88
C ALA A 207 20.64 16.89 7.57
N PRO A 208 21.98 16.88 7.59
CA PRO A 208 22.76 17.08 6.37
C PRO A 208 22.37 16.00 5.36
N ARG A 209 21.87 16.44 4.20
CA ARG A 209 21.42 15.54 3.14
C ARG A 209 22.58 14.61 2.74
N PRO A 210 22.37 13.29 2.65
CA PRO A 210 23.40 12.41 2.13
C PRO A 210 23.66 12.70 0.66
N THR A 211 24.92 12.93 0.35
CA THR A 211 25.57 12.75 -0.96
C THR A 211 25.63 11.18 -1.26
N ALA A 212 25.86 10.63 -2.49
CA ALA A 212 25.88 9.16 -2.87
C ALA A 212 27.08 8.54 -3.70
N LEU A 213 28.21 8.09 -3.11
CA LEU A 213 29.55 7.92 -3.77
C LEU A 213 29.51 7.26 -5.16
N PRO A 214 30.18 7.84 -6.18
CA PRO A 214 30.27 7.17 -7.46
C PRO A 214 31.08 5.89 -7.27
N PHE A 215 30.76 4.85 -8.03
CA PHE A 215 31.46 3.56 -7.97
C PHE A 215 32.99 3.72 -8.11
N SER A 216 33.44 4.67 -8.95
CA SER A 216 34.85 4.98 -9.19
C SER A 216 35.61 5.57 -8.00
N ALA A 217 34.93 5.96 -6.91
CA ALA A 217 35.58 6.45 -5.69
C ALA A 217 36.01 5.33 -4.72
N PHE A 218 35.69 4.07 -5.01
CA PHE A 218 36.02 2.92 -4.17
C PHE A 218 37.21 2.14 -4.76
N PRO A 219 38.42 2.22 -4.15
CA PRO A 219 39.62 1.61 -4.72
C PRO A 219 39.62 0.07 -4.70
N GLY A 220 38.87 -0.56 -3.78
CA GLY A 220 38.60 -2.00 -3.77
C GLY A 220 37.46 -2.42 -4.69
N GLY A 221 36.89 -1.51 -5.47
CA GLY A 221 35.84 -1.77 -6.46
C GLY A 221 34.59 -2.40 -5.84
N THR A 222 34.21 -3.57 -6.34
CA THR A 222 32.99 -4.28 -5.89
C THR A 222 33.09 -4.77 -4.44
N LEU A 223 34.28 -5.13 -3.95
CA LEU A 223 34.50 -5.65 -2.59
C LEU A 223 34.27 -4.58 -1.52
N ASP A 224 34.51 -3.31 -1.83
CA ASP A 224 34.28 -2.18 -0.91
C ASP A 224 32.79 -1.90 -0.68
N LEU A 225 31.93 -2.36 -1.60
CA LEU A 225 30.49 -2.05 -1.69
C LEU A 225 29.58 -3.17 -1.17
N VAL A 226 30.14 -4.34 -0.88
CA VAL A 226 29.41 -5.50 -0.35
C VAL A 226 29.81 -5.85 1.08
N GLU A 227 28.90 -6.50 1.78
CA GLU A 227 29.17 -7.18 3.05
C GLU A 227 28.49 -8.57 3.05
N PRO A 228 29.03 -9.56 3.80
CA PRO A 228 28.45 -10.90 3.83
C PRO A 228 27.04 -10.88 4.44
N HIS A 229 26.11 -11.58 3.82
CA HIS A 229 24.73 -11.67 4.27
C HIS A 229 24.64 -12.52 5.55
N SER A 230 24.09 -11.96 6.62
CA SER A 230 24.04 -12.56 7.96
C SER A 230 23.33 -13.91 8.04
N SER A 231 22.42 -14.21 7.11
CA SER A 231 21.55 -15.41 7.15
C SER A 231 21.77 -16.41 6.01
N LYS A 232 22.51 -16.06 4.94
CA LYS A 232 22.80 -16.96 3.81
C LYS A 232 24.30 -17.05 3.57
N LEU A 233 24.89 -18.21 3.88
CA LEU A 233 26.31 -18.48 3.67
C LEU A 233 26.68 -18.32 2.19
N GLY A 234 27.67 -17.48 1.90
CA GLY A 234 28.14 -17.21 0.53
C GLY A 234 27.35 -16.16 -0.27
N ALA A 235 26.29 -15.58 0.29
CA ALA A 235 25.63 -14.42 -0.30
C ALA A 235 26.26 -13.11 0.20
N SER A 236 26.31 -12.11 -0.68
CA SER A 236 26.80 -10.76 -0.38
C SER A 236 25.67 -9.75 -0.60
N VAL A 237 25.54 -8.76 0.29
CA VAL A 237 24.53 -7.68 0.22
C VAL A 237 25.17 -6.29 0.17
N ASN A 238 24.41 -5.27 -0.25
CA ASN A 238 24.93 -3.90 -0.35
C ASN A 238 25.29 -3.30 1.02
N LYS A 239 26.54 -2.87 1.18
CA LYS A 239 27.09 -2.32 2.42
C LYS A 239 26.68 -0.87 2.70
N TYR A 240 26.13 -0.17 1.71
CA TYR A 240 25.72 1.23 1.80
C TYR A 240 24.33 1.44 1.19
N ASP A 241 23.63 2.48 1.64
CA ASP A 241 22.41 2.97 1.00
C ASP A 241 22.73 3.43 -0.45
N LEU A 242 21.95 2.96 -1.42
CA LEU A 242 22.01 3.42 -2.81
C LEU A 242 21.08 4.61 -2.95
N LEU A 243 21.53 5.71 -3.57
CA LEU A 243 20.72 6.91 -3.76
C LEU A 243 20.49 7.22 -5.24
N CYS A 244 19.53 8.11 -5.50
CA CYS A 244 19.15 8.52 -6.83
C CYS A 244 20.30 9.23 -7.58
N PRO A 245 20.69 8.76 -8.79
CA PRO A 245 21.82 9.31 -9.56
C PRO A 245 21.58 10.72 -10.10
N ARG A 246 20.33 11.21 -10.05
CA ARG A 246 20.00 12.58 -10.47
C ARG A 246 20.67 13.59 -9.52
N ILE A 247 21.50 14.45 -10.10
CA ILE A 247 22.18 15.56 -9.42
C ILE A 247 21.17 16.34 -8.54
N LYS A 248 21.51 16.54 -7.26
CA LYS A 248 20.67 17.19 -6.22
C LYS A 248 19.35 16.46 -5.88
N CYS A 249 19.16 15.19 -6.23
CA CYS A 249 18.01 14.41 -5.76
C CYS A 249 18.21 13.95 -4.31
N GLY A 250 19.17 13.05 -4.06
CA GLY A 250 19.50 12.55 -2.71
C GLY A 250 18.48 11.57 -2.11
N SER A 251 17.40 11.23 -2.83
CA SER A 251 16.45 10.19 -2.40
C SER A 251 17.13 8.82 -2.34
N ILE A 252 16.82 8.05 -1.30
CA ILE A 252 17.26 6.65 -1.18
C ILE A 252 16.47 5.80 -2.18
N ILE A 253 17.20 4.93 -2.89
CA ILE A 253 16.69 3.91 -3.81
C ILE A 253 16.69 2.56 -3.11
N LEU A 254 17.75 2.24 -2.36
CA LEU A 254 17.87 0.96 -1.67
C LEU A 254 18.60 1.14 -0.34
N LYS A 255 18.10 0.53 0.73
CA LYS A 255 18.78 0.51 2.03
C LYS A 255 19.94 -0.47 2.03
N ARG A 256 20.97 -0.18 2.84
CA ARG A 256 22.01 -1.13 3.22
C ARG A 256 21.40 -2.48 3.64
N GLY A 257 21.97 -3.57 3.14
CA GLY A 257 21.64 -4.95 3.52
C GLY A 257 20.48 -5.58 2.74
N VAL A 258 19.79 -4.83 1.87
CA VAL A 258 18.58 -5.30 1.14
C VAL A 258 18.93 -5.97 -0.20
N GLY A 259 19.80 -5.35 -1.00
CA GLY A 259 20.16 -5.86 -2.31
C GLY A 259 21.21 -6.95 -2.22
N GLN A 260 20.88 -8.17 -2.66
CA GLN A 260 21.85 -9.25 -2.84
C GLN A 260 22.64 -9.04 -4.15
N TRP A 261 23.97 -9.09 -4.09
CA TRP A 261 24.84 -8.97 -5.27
C TRP A 261 24.78 -10.25 -6.11
N VAL A 262 24.44 -10.13 -7.40
CA VAL A 262 24.45 -11.25 -8.36
C VAL A 262 24.98 -10.81 -9.73
N GLU A 263 25.67 -11.70 -10.44
CA GLU A 263 26.06 -11.48 -11.84
C GLU A 263 25.12 -12.26 -12.77
N ARG A 264 24.57 -11.59 -13.80
CA ARG A 264 23.66 -12.18 -14.80
C ARG A 264 23.77 -11.49 -16.15
N ALA A 265 23.36 -12.17 -17.21
CA ALA A 265 23.27 -11.61 -18.56
C ALA A 265 22.48 -10.30 -18.57
N SER A 266 22.94 -9.34 -19.38
CA SER A 266 22.26 -8.08 -19.59
C SER A 266 20.88 -8.28 -20.22
N VAL A 267 19.97 -7.36 -19.94
CA VAL A 267 18.62 -7.34 -20.53
C VAL A 267 18.43 -6.00 -21.21
N GLN A 268 17.96 -6.03 -22.46
CA GLN A 268 17.58 -4.83 -23.20
C GLN A 268 16.21 -4.37 -22.69
N MET A 269 16.16 -3.22 -22.02
CA MET A 269 14.95 -2.70 -21.34
C MET A 269 14.47 -1.35 -21.87
N GLU A 270 15.16 -0.77 -22.85
CA GLU A 270 14.77 0.48 -23.50
C GLU A 270 14.24 0.17 -24.92
N PRO A 271 13.03 0.60 -25.28
CA PRO A 271 12.56 0.52 -26.65
C PRO A 271 13.41 1.44 -27.53
N GLY A 272 13.82 0.96 -28.71
CA GLY A 272 14.84 1.60 -29.57
C GLY A 272 14.45 2.94 -30.23
N SER A 273 13.40 3.61 -29.73
CA SER A 273 12.84 4.85 -30.27
C SER A 273 12.88 6.04 -29.30
N LEU A 274 13.37 5.86 -28.07
CA LEU A 274 13.52 6.96 -27.10
C LEU A 274 14.88 7.68 -27.25
N PRO A 275 14.93 9.02 -27.23
CA PRO A 275 16.18 9.77 -27.28
C PRO A 275 17.02 9.48 -26.02
N SER A 276 18.30 9.17 -26.22
CA SER A 276 19.21 8.68 -25.18
C SER A 276 19.80 9.80 -24.31
N ASP A 277 18.95 10.66 -23.74
CA ASP A 277 19.30 11.64 -22.70
C ASP A 277 19.41 10.96 -21.31
N SER A 278 19.95 9.73 -21.27
CA SER A 278 20.09 8.97 -20.04
C SER A 278 21.33 9.43 -19.27
N ILE A 279 21.14 9.73 -17.98
CA ILE A 279 22.23 10.03 -17.03
C ILE A 279 23.08 8.76 -16.78
N LEU A 280 22.59 7.58 -17.14
CA LEU A 280 23.21 6.28 -16.91
C LEU A 280 23.89 5.74 -18.16
N ALA A 281 25.00 5.03 -17.97
CA ALA A 281 25.64 4.28 -19.03
C ALA A 281 24.71 3.19 -19.60
N ALA A 282 24.78 2.96 -20.91
CA ALA A 282 24.08 1.85 -21.55
C ALA A 282 24.55 0.51 -20.97
N LEU A 283 23.64 -0.46 -20.82
CA LEU A 283 24.05 -1.83 -20.53
C LEU A 283 24.78 -2.45 -21.74
N PRO A 284 25.70 -3.40 -21.50
CA PRO A 284 26.22 -4.25 -22.57
C PRO A 284 25.11 -5.02 -23.28
N ALA A 285 25.36 -5.47 -24.51
CA ALA A 285 24.39 -6.21 -25.31
C ALA A 285 24.32 -7.69 -24.87
N PRO A 286 23.13 -8.32 -24.84
CA PRO A 286 23.04 -9.76 -24.55
C PRO A 286 23.87 -10.55 -25.59
N PRO A 287 24.66 -11.56 -25.19
CA PRO A 287 24.60 -12.30 -23.94
C PRO A 287 25.58 -11.85 -22.83
N GLU A 288 26.26 -10.71 -22.97
CA GLU A 288 27.27 -10.24 -22.01
C GLU A 288 26.69 -10.07 -20.60
N THR A 289 27.48 -10.39 -19.56
CA THR A 289 27.03 -10.30 -18.16
C THR A 289 27.30 -8.93 -17.55
N CYS A 290 26.45 -8.54 -16.60
CA CYS A 290 26.68 -7.41 -15.72
C CYS A 290 26.21 -7.72 -14.29
N GLN A 291 26.57 -6.85 -13.35
CA GLN A 291 26.22 -7.02 -11.93
C GLN A 291 24.89 -6.35 -11.58
N TRP A 292 24.12 -7.01 -10.74
CA TRP A 292 22.76 -6.64 -10.34
C TRP A 292 22.60 -6.69 -8.82
N TRP A 293 21.76 -5.80 -8.28
CA TRP A 293 21.18 -5.98 -6.95
C TRP A 293 19.85 -6.73 -7.11
N LEU A 294 19.80 -7.95 -6.59
CA LEU A 294 18.61 -8.77 -6.49
C LEU A 294 17.91 -8.48 -5.15
N ILE A 295 16.67 -8.00 -5.20
CA ILE A 295 15.86 -7.72 -4.01
C ILE A 295 15.00 -8.94 -3.71
N THR A 296 15.11 -9.50 -2.49
CA THR A 296 14.35 -10.67 -2.03
C THR A 296 14.14 -10.61 -0.51
N PRO A 297 12.94 -10.94 0.00
CA PRO A 297 11.92 -11.77 -0.66
C PRO A 297 10.87 -10.99 -1.45
N SER A 298 10.77 -9.67 -1.27
CA SER A 298 9.70 -8.85 -1.88
C SER A 298 10.27 -7.57 -2.52
N PRO A 299 9.74 -7.12 -3.67
CA PRO A 299 10.05 -5.79 -4.22
C PRO A 299 9.79 -4.63 -3.26
N MET A 300 8.97 -4.84 -2.22
CA MET A 300 8.58 -3.83 -1.22
C MET A 300 9.71 -3.47 -0.22
N GLU A 301 10.87 -4.14 -0.25
CA GLU A 301 12.06 -3.73 0.53
C GLU A 301 12.80 -2.52 -0.10
N PHE A 302 12.35 -2.09 -1.27
CA PHE A 302 12.80 -0.86 -1.91
C PHE A 302 12.25 0.36 -1.15
N GLU A 303 13.13 1.26 -0.68
CA GLU A 303 12.67 2.52 -0.09
C GLU A 303 11.94 3.34 -1.14
N ASN A 304 10.73 3.78 -0.82
CA ASN A 304 9.94 4.58 -1.73
C ASN A 304 10.69 5.88 -2.04
N ILE A 305 11.07 6.04 -3.31
CA ILE A 305 11.71 7.26 -3.81
C ILE A 305 10.73 8.42 -3.60
N GLY A 306 10.87 9.12 -2.48
CA GLY A 306 9.98 10.22 -2.10
C GLY A 306 9.86 11.20 -3.27
N PHE A 307 8.66 11.26 -3.85
CA PHE A 307 8.36 11.69 -5.23
C PHE A 307 9.37 12.69 -5.81
N SER A 308 10.42 12.17 -6.46
CA SER A 308 11.33 13.02 -7.22
C SER A 308 10.55 13.61 -8.38
N ARG A 309 10.58 14.94 -8.55
CA ARG A 309 9.81 15.66 -9.58
C ARG A 309 9.87 14.93 -10.93
N PRO A 310 8.74 14.80 -11.67
CA PRO A 310 8.77 14.20 -13.00
C PRO A 310 9.78 14.95 -13.88
N VAL A 311 10.43 14.22 -14.80
CA VAL A 311 11.32 14.84 -15.78
C VAL A 311 10.50 15.85 -16.58
N GLN A 312 10.93 17.11 -16.60
CA GLN A 312 10.29 18.12 -17.43
C GLN A 312 10.59 17.78 -18.89
N HIS A 313 9.69 17.05 -19.54
CA HIS A 313 9.74 16.89 -20.99
C HIS A 313 9.64 18.27 -21.63
N LEU A 314 10.67 18.63 -22.39
CA LEU A 314 10.59 19.68 -23.39
C LEU A 314 9.44 19.33 -24.35
N GLN A 315 8.55 20.30 -24.56
CA GLN A 315 7.39 20.13 -25.43
C GLN A 315 7.82 19.82 -26.86
N GLN A 316 7.19 18.81 -27.48
CA GLN A 316 6.91 18.82 -28.92
C GLN A 316 5.75 17.88 -29.29
N ASN A 317 5.21 18.11 -30.48
CA ASN A 317 3.81 17.83 -30.82
C ASN A 317 3.53 16.45 -31.46
N SER A 318 2.23 16.16 -31.49
CA SER A 318 1.46 15.46 -32.55
C SER A 318 1.54 13.93 -32.70
N THR A 319 0.36 13.33 -32.46
CA THR A 319 -0.33 12.29 -33.26
C THR A 319 0.32 10.91 -33.46
N GLY A 320 -0.37 9.87 -32.98
CA GLY A 320 -0.18 8.47 -33.40
C GLY A 320 -0.94 7.50 -32.49
N VAL A 321 -1.77 6.62 -33.07
CA VAL A 321 -2.53 5.58 -32.37
C VAL A 321 -1.85 4.23 -32.59
N ALA A 322 -1.68 3.42 -31.53
CA ALA A 322 -1.75 1.95 -31.57
C ALA A 322 -1.70 1.37 -30.14
N GLU A 323 -2.50 0.34 -29.90
CA GLU A 323 -2.43 -0.55 -28.73
C GLU A 323 -1.45 -1.71 -29.02
N ASP A 324 -0.76 -2.23 -27.99
CA ASP A 324 -0.70 -3.67 -27.74
C ASP A 324 -0.21 -3.97 -26.30
N GLU A 325 -0.61 -5.11 -25.75
CA GLU A 325 -0.27 -5.58 -24.41
C GLU A 325 1.11 -6.26 -24.36
N THR A 326 1.87 -6.08 -23.27
CA THR A 326 2.72 -7.19 -22.76
C THR A 326 3.17 -6.99 -21.30
N LEU A 327 3.03 -8.08 -20.54
CA LEU A 327 3.27 -8.22 -19.10
C LEU A 327 4.60 -7.62 -18.58
N GLY A 328 4.51 -6.68 -17.65
CA GLY A 328 5.67 -5.97 -17.10
C GLY A 328 6.33 -6.62 -15.89
N LEU A 329 7.45 -7.33 -16.09
CA LEU A 329 8.46 -7.51 -15.03
C LEU A 329 9.29 -6.22 -14.88
N ARG A 330 9.07 -5.45 -13.81
CA ARG A 330 9.87 -4.24 -13.54
C ARG A 330 11.17 -4.58 -12.79
N ARG A 331 12.31 -4.22 -13.39
CA ARG A 331 13.68 -4.24 -12.79
C ARG A 331 14.39 -2.94 -13.17
N MET A 332 15.41 -2.51 -12.43
CA MET A 332 16.09 -1.21 -12.64
C MET A 332 17.62 -1.30 -12.73
N ARG A 333 18.24 -0.34 -13.43
CA ARG A 333 19.68 -0.23 -13.77
C ARG A 333 20.51 0.58 -12.74
N PHE A 334 21.84 0.45 -12.80
CA PHE A 334 22.87 1.11 -11.97
C PHE A 334 23.46 2.41 -12.58
N GLY A 335 24.10 3.25 -11.74
CA GLY A 335 25.20 4.16 -12.15
C GLY A 335 25.38 5.47 -11.34
N ALA A 336 26.32 5.47 -10.38
CA ALA A 336 27.13 6.58 -9.80
C ALA A 336 26.61 8.06 -9.71
N ALA A 337 26.52 8.67 -8.48
CA ALA A 337 26.60 10.15 -8.24
C ALA A 337 26.74 10.61 -6.74
N GLY A 338 27.87 11.24 -6.33
CA GLY A 338 28.69 11.04 -5.08
C GLY A 338 28.34 11.48 -3.61
N VAL A 339 28.89 10.78 -2.55
CA VAL A 339 28.83 10.96 -1.03
C VAL A 339 30.01 11.78 -0.51
N GLU A 340 29.83 12.40 0.66
CA GLU A 340 30.89 12.86 1.56
C GLU A 340 30.51 12.68 3.05
N ARG A 341 31.51 12.55 3.93
CA ARG A 341 31.35 12.63 5.40
C ARG A 341 31.76 14.01 5.90
N GLY A 342 31.01 14.58 6.82
CA GLY A 342 31.55 15.64 7.68
C GLY A 342 32.62 15.08 8.62
N GLY A 343 33.77 15.73 8.68
CA GLY A 343 34.84 15.42 9.65
C GLY A 343 34.54 15.93 11.05
N GLN A 344 35.22 15.37 12.05
CA GLN A 344 35.18 15.86 13.43
C GLN A 344 36.23 16.97 13.64
N GLN A 345 35.77 18.21 13.87
CA GLN A 345 36.22 19.12 14.95
C GLN A 345 35.37 20.39 14.95
#